data_AF-A0A3A5J4A7-F1
#
_entry.id   AF-A0A3A5J4A7-F1
#
_cell.length_a   1.000
_cell.length_b   1.000
_cell.length_c   1.000
_cell.angle_alpha   90.00
_cell.angle_beta   90.00
_cell.angle_gamma   90.00
#
_symmetry.space_group_name_H-M   'P 1'
#
loop_
_entity.id
_entity.type
_entity.pdbx_description
1 polymer ?
#
loop_
_entity_poly.entity_id
_entity_poly.type
_entity_poly.pdbx_seq_one_letter_code
_entity_poly.pdbx_strand_id
1 'polypeptide(L)' 'MLAAAGLGSAIGWGLITSKALEGIARQPEMRPQLMVNMFIFAGLMESFPFILFGVAMWFLFANPFVGTLSSLAGGG' A
#
# COMPACT_ATOMS: atom_id res chain seq x y z
N MET A 1 11.25 -8.46 -7.64
CA MET A 1 10.41 -7.97 -6.51
C MET A 1 9.14 -7.24 -6.98
N LEU A 2 9.22 -6.25 -7.87
CA LEU A 2 8.04 -5.50 -8.37
C LEU A 2 6.91 -6.40 -8.92
N ALA A 3 7.24 -7.42 -9.71
CA ALA A 3 6.23 -8.33 -10.26
C ALA A 3 5.48 -9.12 -9.17
N ALA A 4 6.18 -9.59 -8.12
CA ALA A 4 5.57 -10.32 -7.02
C ALA A 4 4.70 -9.41 -6.13
N ALA A 5 5.14 -8.16 -5.90
CA ALA A 5 4.35 -7.17 -5.18
C ALA A 5 3.06 -6.80 -5.93
N GLY A 6 3.15 -6.60 -7.25
CA GLY A 6 1.99 -6.36 -8.11
C GLY A 6 1.02 -7.54 -8.12
N LEU A 7 1.53 -8.77 -8.15
CA LEU A 7 0.71 -9.99 -8.08
C LEU A 7 -0.04 -10.08 -6.74
N GLY A 8 0.63 -9.78 -5.62
CA GLY A 8 0.01 -9.75 -4.30
C GLY A 8 -1.12 -8.72 -4.19
N SER A 9 -0.89 -7.51 -4.70
CA SER A 9 -1.92 -6.45 -4.74
C SER A 9 -3.12 -6.87 -5.62
N ALA A 10 -2.88 -7.41 -6.81
CA ALA A 10 -3.94 -7.87 -7.71
C ALA A 10 -4.81 -8.96 -7.08
N ILE A 11 -4.20 -9.92 -6.36
CA ILE A 11 -4.94 -10.96 -5.63
C ILE A 11 -5.77 -10.35 -4.49
N GLY A 12 -5.18 -9.47 -3.68
CA GLY A 12 -5.87 -8.81 -2.57
C GLY A 12 -7.10 -8.02 -3.03
N TRP A 13 -6.94 -7.23 -4.09
CA TRP A 13 -8.02 -6.49 -4.72
C TRP A 13 -9.09 -7.40 -5.34
N GLY A 14 -8.69 -8.47 -6.02
CA GLY A 14 -9.62 -9.46 -6.57
C GLY A 14 -10.50 -10.10 -5.50
N LEU A 15 -9.93 -10.39 -4.32
CA LEU A 15 -10.68 -10.98 -3.21
C LEU A 15 -11.66 -9.98 -2.58
N ILE A 16 -11.24 -8.75 -2.32
CA ILE A 16 -12.11 -7.72 -1.73
C ILE A 16 -13.28 -7.41 -2.66
N THR A 17 -13.00 -7.18 -3.95
CA THR A 17 -14.03 -6.78 -4.94
C THR A 17 -15.00 -7.92 -5.24
N SER A 18 -14.53 -9.17 -5.34
CA SER A 18 -15.42 -10.32 -5.53
C SER A 18 -16.39 -10.50 -4.37
N LYS A 19 -15.93 -10.36 -3.11
CA LYS A 19 -16.80 -10.44 -1.93
C LYS A 19 -17.76 -9.27 -1.82
N ALA A 20 -17.33 -8.05 -2.17
CA ALA A 20 -18.20 -6.89 -2.23
C ALA A 20 -19.31 -7.08 -3.28
N LEU A 21 -18.96 -7.62 -4.47
CA LEU A 21 -19.90 -7.89 -5.54
C LEU A 21 -20.91 -8.99 -5.17
N GLU A 22 -20.44 -10.10 -4.58
CA GLU A 22 -21.30 -11.15 -4.03
C GLU A 22 -22.30 -10.59 -2.99
N GLY A 23 -21.83 -9.72 -2.10
CA GLY A 23 -22.67 -9.07 -1.10
C GLY A 23 -23.77 -8.20 -1.74
N ILE A 24 -23.41 -7.41 -2.75
CA ILE A 24 -24.35 -6.56 -3.49
C ILE A 24 -25.38 -7.40 -4.25
N ALA A 25 -24.95 -8.51 -4.85
CA ALA A 25 -25.84 -9.41 -5.57
C ALA A 25 -26.89 -10.06 -4.65
N ARG A 26 -26.51 -10.38 -3.39
CA ARG A 26 -27.42 -10.97 -2.39
C ARG A 26 -28.32 -9.92 -1.73
N GLN A 27 -27.82 -8.70 -1.52
CA GLN A 27 -28.53 -7.62 -0.83
C GLN A 27 -28.28 -6.27 -1.54
N PRO A 28 -29.05 -5.95 -2.59
CA PRO A 28 -28.84 -4.74 -3.38
C PRO A 28 -29.10 -3.45 -2.60
N GLU A 29 -29.98 -3.49 -1.60
CA GLU A 29 -30.26 -2.38 -0.67
C GLU A 29 -29.04 -1.98 0.19
N MET A 30 -28.14 -2.92 0.46
CA MET A 30 -26.91 -2.69 1.24
C MET A 30 -25.74 -2.19 0.38
N ARG A 31 -25.93 -1.99 -0.92
CA ARG A 31 -24.90 -1.54 -1.86
C ARG A 31 -24.12 -0.29 -1.40
N PRO A 32 -24.75 0.78 -0.88
CA PRO A 32 -24.02 1.97 -0.47
C PRO A 32 -23.04 1.68 0.68
N GLN A 33 -23.46 0.88 1.66
CA GLN A 33 -22.63 0.51 2.80
C GLN A 33 -21.51 -0.45 2.40
N LEU A 34 -21.81 -1.46 1.58
CA LEU A 34 -20.80 -2.41 1.09
C LEU A 34 -19.71 -1.71 0.27
N MET A 35 -20.07 -0.75 -0.57
CA MET A 35 -19.10 0.05 -1.35
C MET A 35 -18.26 0.95 -0.45
N VAL A 36 -18.84 1.63 0.54
CA VAL A 36 -18.08 2.44 1.51
C VAL A 36 -17.08 1.57 2.28
N ASN A 37 -17.52 0.42 2.79
CA ASN A 37 -16.64 -0.51 3.50
C ASN A 37 -15.51 -1.02 2.58
N MET A 38 -15.84 -1.37 1.33
CA MET A 38 -14.84 -1.77 0.33
C MET A 38 -13.77 -0.69 0.14
N PHE A 39 -14.15 0.59 0.02
CA PHE A 39 -13.20 1.69 -0.13
C PHE A 39 -12.35 1.94 1.12
N ILE A 40 -12.91 1.76 2.32
CA ILE A 40 -12.14 1.87 3.57
C ILE A 40 -11.06 0.78 3.62
N PHE A 41 -11.42 -0.47 3.33
CA PHE A 41 -10.46 -1.58 3.31
C PHE A 41 -9.44 -1.46 2.18
N ALA A 42 -9.87 -0.98 1.01
CA ALA A 42 -8.97 -0.64 -0.09
C ALA A 42 -7.94 0.42 0.30
N GLY A 43 -8.38 1.51 0.93
CA GLY A 43 -7.50 2.57 1.41
C GLY A 43 -6.50 2.04 2.46
N LEU A 44 -6.97 1.22 3.39
CA LEU A 44 -6.11 0.59 4.40
C LEU A 44 -5.08 -0.36 3.78
N MET A 45 -5.48 -1.18 2.79
CA MET A 45 -4.61 -2.11 2.09
C MET A 45 -3.46 -1.39 1.39
N GLU A 46 -3.74 -0.27 0.72
CA GLU A 46 -2.72 0.48 -0.04
C GLU A 46 -1.90 1.44 0.84
N SER A 47 -2.40 1.85 2.01
CA SER A 47 -1.69 2.77 2.91
C SER A 47 -0.32 2.25 3.33
N PHE A 48 -0.20 0.96 3.67
CA PHE A 48 1.07 0.37 4.10
C PHE A 48 2.16 0.39 3.02
N PRO A 49 1.91 -0.08 1.79
CA PRO A 49 2.84 0.06 0.67
C PRO A 49 3.31 1.50 0.43
N PHE A 50 2.41 2.48 0.50
CA PHE A 50 2.78 3.88 0.26
C PHE A 50 3.59 4.49 1.41
N ILE A 51 3.34 4.10 2.66
CA ILE A 51 4.19 4.50 3.80
C ILE A 51 5.62 3.95 3.61
N LEU A 52 5.74 2.66 3.28
CA LEU A 52 7.03 2.02 3.03
C LEU A 52 7.76 2.66 1.84
N PHE A 53 7.02 2.96 0.78
CA PHE A 53 7.54 3.67 -0.38
C PHE A 53 8.08 5.06 0.02
N GLY A 54 7.35 5.82 0.83
CA GLY A 54 7.80 7.11 1.35
C GLY A 54 9.10 7.01 2.14
N VAL A 55 9.21 6.04 3.04
CA VAL A 55 10.45 5.79 3.81
C VAL A 55 11.60 5.37 2.90
N ALA A 56 11.34 4.52 1.91
CA ALA A 56 12.36 4.10 0.93
C ALA A 56 12.86 5.29 0.09
N MET A 57 11.95 6.16 -0.35
CA MET A 57 12.30 7.40 -1.06
C MET A 57 13.09 8.36 -0.18
N TRP A 58 12.74 8.45 1.10
CA TRP A 58 13.50 9.26 2.06
C TRP A 58 14.94 8.76 2.21
N PHE A 59 15.14 7.45 2.35
CA PHE A 59 16.48 6.85 2.34
C PHE A 59 17.21 6.95 1.01
N LEU A 60 16.51 7.02 -0.12
CA LEU A 60 17.14 7.11 -1.43
C LEU A 60 17.62 8.54 -1.73
N PHE A 61 16.83 9.56 -1.39
CA PHE A 61 17.08 10.95 -1.79
C PHE A 61 17.57 11.86 -0.66
N ALA A 62 17.23 11.58 0.59
CA ALA A 62 17.63 12.37 1.74
C ALA A 62 18.11 11.46 2.88
N ASN A 63 19.02 10.55 2.51
CA ASN A 63 19.57 9.55 3.40
C ASN A 63 20.32 10.21 4.59
N PRO A 64 19.89 9.98 5.84
CA PRO A 64 20.52 10.60 7.01
C PRO A 64 21.94 10.07 7.29
N PHE A 65 22.30 8.91 6.71
CA PHE A 65 23.58 8.26 6.98
C PHE A 65 24.70 8.69 6.03
N VAL A 66 24.39 9.36 4.91
CA VAL A 66 25.41 9.79 3.93
C VAL A 66 26.35 10.83 4.55
N GLY A 67 25.82 11.81 5.30
CA GLY A 67 26.63 12.81 6.01
C GLY A 67 27.48 12.20 7.12
N THR A 68 26.90 11.31 7.93
CA THR A 68 27.60 10.60 9.00
C THR A 68 28.72 9.71 8.44
N LEU A 69 28.46 8.98 7.35
CA LEU A 69 29.45 8.15 6.70
C LEU A 69 30.60 8.98 6.11
N SER A 70 30.31 10.15 5.53
CA SER A 70 31.35 11.08 5.06
C SER A 70 32.26 11.57 6.20
N SER A 71 31.69 11.83 7.40
CA SER A 71 32.47 12.24 8.57
C SER A 71 33.32 11.12 9.17
N LEU A 72 32.83 9.87 9.09
CA LEU A 72 33.54 8.69 9.60
C LEU A 72 34.56 8.13 8.61
N ALA A 73 34.36 8.31 7.31
CA ALA A 73 35.26 7.85 6.25
C ALA A 73 36.52 8.71 6.07
N GLY A 74 36.68 9.80 6.84
CA GLY A 74 37.93 10.58 6.90
C GLY A 74 37.92 11.89 6.12
N GLY A 75 36.84 12.68 6.21
CA GLY A 75 36.83 14.07 5.75
C GLY A 75 36.96 15.05 6.91
N GLY A 76 38.18 15.55 7.13
CA GLY A 76 38.36 16.95 7.51
C GLY A 76 38.14 17.86 6.29
#